data_AF-A0A945I1F2-F1
#
_entry.id   AF-A0A945I1F2-F1
#
_cell.length_a   1.000
_cell.length_b   1.000
_cell.length_c   1.000
_cell.angle_alpha   90.00
_cell.angle_beta   90.00
_cell.angle_gamma   90.00
#
_symmetry.space_group_name_H-M   'P 1'
#
loop_
_entity.id
_entity.type
_entity.pdbx_description
1 polymer ?
#
loop_
_entity_poly.entity_id
_entity_poly.type
_entity_poly.pdbx_seq_one_letter_code
_entity_poly.pdbx_strand_id
1 'polypeptide(L)'
;MDRIDHIAVQTESITDSVKWYKEMFSCEVEYEDASWALLKFENTKLALVVPNQHPPHIAVKRDNLESFGSPVKHRDGSESVYVKSPDNNTFELIRYPK
;
A
#
# COMPACT_ATOMS: atom_id res chain seq x y z
N MET A 1 -1.53 -18.05 8.65
CA MET A 1 -0.60 -16.92 8.85
C MET A 1 -1.17 -15.74 8.09
N ASP A 2 -1.05 -14.53 8.63
CA ASP A 2 -1.51 -13.32 7.93
C ASP A 2 -0.62 -13.04 6.71
N ARG A 3 -1.14 -12.28 5.73
CA ARG A 3 -0.44 -11.94 4.48
C ARG A 3 -0.29 -10.44 4.33
N ILE A 4 0.93 -9.99 4.02
CA ILE A 4 1.17 -8.61 3.56
C ILE A 4 0.51 -8.44 2.20
N ASP A 5 -0.32 -7.42 2.07
CA ASP A 5 -0.99 -7.07 0.83
C ASP A 5 -0.10 -6.18 -0.05
N HIS A 6 0.37 -5.09 0.54
CA HIS A 6 1.28 -4.16 -0.09
C HIS A 6 2.09 -3.36 0.95
N ILE A 7 3.15 -2.72 0.49
CA ILE A 7 3.98 -1.81 1.29
C ILE A 7 4.03 -0.47 0.57
N ALA A 8 3.77 0.62 1.28
CA ALA A 8 3.89 1.97 0.75
C ALA A 8 5.17 2.64 1.28
N VAL A 9 6.07 3.00 0.36
CA VAL A 9 7.32 3.72 0.66
C VAL A 9 7.29 5.10 0.01
N GLN A 10 7.93 6.07 0.67
CA GLN A 10 7.96 7.43 0.17
C GLN A 10 9.02 7.61 -0.92
N THR A 11 8.69 8.43 -1.91
CA THR A 11 9.64 8.92 -2.90
C THR A 11 9.33 10.37 -3.31
N GLU A 12 10.36 11.11 -3.72
CA GLU A 12 10.24 12.50 -4.16
C GLU A 12 9.73 12.63 -5.60
N SER A 13 10.02 11.63 -6.46
CA SER A 13 9.64 11.62 -7.87
C SER A 13 9.11 10.24 -8.26
N ILE A 14 7.81 10.17 -8.58
CA ILE A 14 7.16 8.93 -9.01
C ILE A 14 7.82 8.42 -10.30
N THR A 15 7.94 9.27 -11.32
CA THR A 15 8.49 8.90 -12.62
C THR A 15 9.91 8.34 -12.52
N ASP A 16 10.81 9.02 -11.79
CA ASP A 16 12.20 8.57 -11.66
C ASP A 16 12.29 7.26 -10.86
N SER A 17 11.44 7.11 -9.84
CA SER A 17 11.42 5.91 -9.02
C SER A 17 10.89 4.72 -9.78
N VAL A 18 9.75 4.84 -10.46
CA VAL A 18 9.18 3.76 -11.28
C VAL A 18 10.21 3.29 -12.31
N LYS A 19 10.90 4.23 -12.99
CA LYS A 19 11.98 3.89 -13.92
C LYS A 19 13.07 3.06 -13.24
N TRP A 20 13.59 3.52 -12.09
CA TRP A 20 14.64 2.82 -11.37
C TRP A 20 14.22 1.41 -10.93
N TYR A 21 13.02 1.26 -10.36
CA TYR A 21 12.53 -0.05 -9.90
C TYR A 21 12.36 -1.04 -11.06
N LYS A 22 11.88 -0.59 -12.22
CA LYS A 22 11.74 -1.44 -13.42
C LYS A 22 13.09 -1.85 -14.03
N GLU A 23 14.10 -0.99 -13.93
CA GLU A 23 15.45 -1.31 -14.39
C GLU A 23 16.15 -2.29 -13.44
N MET A 24 15.90 -2.19 -12.14
CA MET A 24 16.55 -2.99 -11.12
C MET A 24 15.87 -4.34 -10.83
N PHE A 25 14.55 -4.42 -10.99
CA PHE A 25 13.77 -5.59 -10.60
C PHE A 25 12.79 -6.03 -11.69
N SER A 26 12.44 -7.32 -11.66
CA SER A 26 11.33 -7.84 -12.45
C SER A 26 10.02 -7.55 -11.72
N CYS A 27 9.37 -6.44 -12.09
CA CYS A 27 8.07 -6.03 -11.57
C CYS A 27 7.20 -5.43 -12.68
N GLU A 28 5.89 -5.38 -12.45
CA GLU A 28 4.91 -4.81 -13.36
C GLU A 28 4.33 -3.52 -12.76
N VAL A 29 4.15 -2.48 -13.57
CA VAL A 29 3.45 -1.26 -13.14
C VAL A 29 1.95 -1.51 -13.29
N GLU A 30 1.23 -1.64 -12.19
CA GLU A 30 -0.25 -1.78 -12.20
C GLU A 30 -0.95 -0.42 -12.24
N TYR A 31 -0.31 0.62 -11.70
CA TYR A 31 -0.84 1.98 -11.68
C TYR A 31 0.30 3.00 -11.57
N GLU A 32 0.15 4.16 -12.21
CA GLU A 32 1.07 5.29 -12.10
C GLU A 32 0.34 6.61 -12.39
N ASP A 33 0.46 7.58 -11.49
CA ASP A 33 0.12 8.99 -11.71
C ASP A 33 1.15 9.92 -11.03
N ALA A 34 0.81 11.21 -10.90
CA ALA A 34 1.72 12.20 -10.31
C ALA A 34 1.85 12.10 -8.77
N SER A 35 0.92 11.43 -8.07
CA SER A 35 0.92 11.32 -6.61
C SER A 35 1.39 9.96 -6.10
N TRP A 36 1.19 8.89 -6.87
CA TRP A 36 1.65 7.55 -6.51
C TRP A 36 1.75 6.59 -7.70
N ALA A 37 2.47 5.49 -7.48
CA ALA A 37 2.50 4.34 -8.38
C ALA A 37 2.39 3.04 -7.60
N LEU A 38 1.87 1.99 -8.24
CA LEU A 38 1.75 0.64 -7.69
C LEU A 38 2.54 -0.33 -8.56
N LEU A 39 3.59 -0.90 -7.97
CA LEU A 39 4.44 -1.91 -8.59
C LEU A 39 4.08 -3.29 -8.05
N LYS A 40 3.74 -4.20 -8.93
CA LYS A 40 3.46 -5.59 -8.59
C LYS A 40 4.73 -6.42 -8.66
N PHE A 41 5.06 -7.05 -7.54
CA PHE A 41 6.04 -8.12 -7.44
C PHE A 41 5.32 -9.46 -7.38
N GLU A 42 6.08 -10.57 -7.45
CA GLU A 42 5.52 -11.92 -7.47
C GLU A 42 4.62 -12.21 -6.26
N ASN A 43 5.02 -11.79 -5.06
CA ASN A 43 4.37 -12.15 -3.80
C ASN A 43 3.52 -11.03 -3.17
N THR A 44 3.82 -9.77 -3.51
CA THR A 44 3.25 -8.56 -2.89
C THR A 44 3.28 -7.38 -3.87
N LYS A 45 2.75 -6.23 -3.46
CA LYS A 45 2.87 -4.97 -4.21
C LYS A 45 3.67 -3.94 -3.41
N LEU A 46 4.32 -3.03 -4.14
CA LEU A 46 5.04 -1.88 -3.62
C LEU A 46 4.38 -0.61 -4.15
N ALA A 47 3.78 0.17 -3.27
CA ALA A 47 3.29 1.49 -3.58
C ALA A 47 4.42 2.51 -3.37
N LEU A 48 4.66 3.34 -4.38
CA LEU A 48 5.54 4.50 -4.31
C LEU A 48 4.65 5.71 -4.11
N VAL A 49 4.84 6.46 -3.02
CA VAL A 49 3.97 7.59 -2.68
C VAL A 49 4.75 8.87 -2.45
N VAL A 50 4.21 10.00 -2.92
CA VAL A 50 4.80 11.32 -2.64
C VAL A 50 4.51 11.72 -1.19
N PRO A 51 5.49 12.30 -0.45
CA PRO A 51 5.26 12.84 0.88
C PRO A 51 4.05 13.77 0.98
N ASN A 52 3.40 13.77 2.15
CA ASN A 52 2.25 14.61 2.50
C ASN A 52 0.93 14.33 1.74
N GLN A 53 0.94 13.48 0.72
CA GLN A 53 -0.30 13.04 0.05
C GLN A 53 -0.78 11.69 0.57
N HIS A 54 0.15 10.73 0.73
CA HIS A 54 -0.14 9.43 1.34
C HIS A 54 0.95 9.08 2.37
N PRO A 55 0.59 8.65 3.59
CA PRO A 55 1.57 8.24 4.58
C PRO A 55 2.21 6.90 4.17
N PRO A 56 3.50 6.68 4.47
CA PRO A 56 4.09 5.35 4.35
C PRO A 56 3.41 4.40 5.33
N HIS A 57 3.15 3.18 4.89
CA HIS A 57 2.46 2.16 5.67
C HIS A 57 2.74 0.74 5.16
N ILE A 58 2.42 -0.25 5.98
CA ILE A 58 2.40 -1.66 5.60
C ILE A 58 0.95 -2.15 5.67
N ALA A 59 0.44 -2.68 4.57
CA ALA A 59 -0.91 -3.23 4.53
C ALA A 59 -0.90 -4.74 4.77
N VAL A 60 -1.77 -5.21 5.65
CA VAL A 60 -1.92 -6.63 6.02
C VAL A 60 -3.37 -7.05 5.84
N LYS A 61 -3.59 -8.18 5.16
CA LYS A 61 -4.94 -8.73 4.94
C LYS A 61 -5.58 -9.13 6.27
N ARG A 62 -6.81 -8.68 6.49
CA ARG A 62 -7.56 -8.95 7.73
C ARG A 62 -9.06 -8.94 7.48
N ASP A 63 -9.75 -10.02 7.85
CA ASP A 63 -11.20 -10.13 7.63
C ASP A 63 -12.02 -9.35 8.67
N ASN A 64 -11.62 -9.38 9.94
CA ASN A 64 -12.36 -8.81 11.08
C ASN A 64 -11.96 -7.36 11.39
N LEU A 65 -11.98 -6.48 10.39
CA LEU A 65 -11.53 -5.07 10.50
C LEU A 65 -12.24 -4.29 11.62
N GLU A 66 -13.52 -4.58 11.85
CA GLU A 66 -14.39 -3.93 12.83
C GLU A 66 -13.89 -4.11 14.27
N SER A 67 -13.05 -5.12 14.52
CA SER A 67 -12.41 -5.32 15.83
C SER A 67 -11.32 -4.27 16.13
N PHE A 68 -10.88 -3.52 15.11
CA PHE A 68 -9.76 -2.58 15.19
C PHE A 68 -10.17 -1.12 14.95
N GLY A 69 -11.39 -0.89 14.47
CA GLY A 69 -11.92 0.44 14.18
C GLY A 69 -13.14 0.40 13.27
N SER A 70 -13.55 1.56 12.76
CA SER A 70 -14.60 1.65 11.74
C SER A 70 -13.96 1.63 10.34
N PRO A 71 -14.15 0.57 9.54
CA PRO A 71 -13.51 0.47 8.23
C PRO A 71 -14.00 1.56 7.27
N VAL A 72 -13.06 2.14 6.52
CA VAL A 72 -13.36 3.06 5.43
C VAL A 72 -13.40 2.26 4.14
N LYS A 73 -14.46 2.45 3.36
CA LYS A 73 -14.61 1.83 2.04
C LYS A 73 -13.95 2.68 0.96
N HIS A 74 -13.09 2.05 0.18
CA HIS A 74 -12.37 2.67 -0.94
C HIS A 74 -13.12 2.53 -2.26
N ARG A 75 -12.68 3.29 -3.26
CA ARG A 75 -13.29 3.32 -4.60
C ARG A 75 -13.23 1.97 -5.32
N ASP A 76 -12.19 1.19 -5.07
CA ASP A 76 -12.01 -0.17 -5.63
C ASP A 76 -12.85 -1.23 -4.91
N GLY A 77 -13.65 -0.81 -3.92
CA GLY A 77 -14.51 -1.66 -3.12
C GLY A 77 -13.82 -2.31 -1.93
N SER A 78 -12.49 -2.18 -1.79
CA SER A 78 -11.77 -2.61 -0.59
C SER A 78 -12.20 -1.80 0.63
N GLU A 79 -11.99 -2.36 1.81
CA GLU A 79 -12.25 -1.70 3.08
C GLU A 79 -11.00 -1.78 3.94
N SER A 80 -10.67 -0.71 4.64
CA SER A 80 -9.50 -0.71 5.51
C SER A 80 -9.64 0.10 6.80
N VAL A 81 -8.82 -0.24 7.78
CA VAL A 81 -8.62 0.49 9.04
C VAL A 81 -7.12 0.73 9.22
N TYR A 82 -6.75 1.96 9.59
CA TYR A 82 -5.37 2.28 9.94
C TYR A 82 -5.14 2.13 11.45
N VAL A 83 -4.05 1.46 11.81
CA VAL A 83 -3.60 1.29 13.19
C VAL A 83 -2.12 1.68 13.32
N LYS A 84 -1.66 1.88 14.55
CA LYS A 84 -0.27 2.21 14.86
C LYS A 84 0.41 1.06 15.58
N SER A 85 1.66 0.78 15.23
CA SER A 85 2.54 -0.08 16.04
C SER A 85 2.97 0.67 17.32
N PRO A 86 3.61 -0.01 18.30
CA PRO A 86 4.18 0.66 19.47
C PRO A 86 5.11 1.82 19.11
N ASP A 87 5.91 1.69 18.05
CA ASP A 87 6.82 2.74 17.57
C ASP A 87 6.18 3.72 16.56
N ASN A 88 4.85 3.82 16.52
CA ASN A 88 4.09 4.73 15.66
C ASN A 88 4.19 4.50 14.14
N ASN A 89 4.69 3.34 13.70
CA ASN A 89 4.58 2.93 12.29
C ASN A 89 3.12 2.72 11.91
N THR A 90 2.75 3.15 10.70
CA THR A 90 1.38 3.00 10.19
C THR A 90 1.19 1.61 9.61
N PHE A 91 0.16 0.92 10.07
CA PHE A 91 -0.32 -0.32 9.47
C PHE A 91 -1.72 -0.08 8.91
N GLU A 92 -1.96 -0.58 7.70
CA GLU A 92 -3.30 -0.69 7.14
C GLU A 92 -3.78 -2.14 7.30
N LEU A 93 -4.95 -2.33 7.89
CA LEU A 93 -5.64 -3.61 7.89
C LEU A 93 -6.67 -3.56 6.76
N ILE A 94 -6.56 -4.44 5.77
CA ILE A 94 -7.35 -4.35 4.54
C ILE A 94 -8.09 -5.66 4.22
N ARG A 95 -9.30 -5.54 3.68
CA ARG A 95 -10.02 -6.64 3.03
C ARG A 95 -10.58 -6.19 1.68
N TYR A 96 -10.73 -7.15 0.78
CA TYR A 96 -11.30 -6.94 -0.54
C TYR A 96 -12.71 -7.54 -0.60
N PRO A 97 -13.59 -7.02 -1.48
CA PRO A 97 -14.86 -7.66 -1.75
C PRO A 97 -14.64 -9.09 -2.22
N LYS A 98 -15.57 -9.97 -1.84
CA LYS A 98 -15.56 -11.38 -2.27
C LYS A 98 -15.97 -11.52 -3.73
#